data_AF-A0A7V9RFE3-F1
#
_entry.id   AF-A0A7V9RFE3-F1
#
_cell.length_a   1.000
_cell.length_b   1.000
_cell.length_c   1.000
_cell.angle_alpha   90.00
_cell.angle_beta   90.00
_cell.angle_gamma   90.00
#
_symmetry.space_group_name_H-M   'P 1'
#
loop_
_entity.id
_entity.type
_entity.pdbx_description
1 polymer ?
#
loop_
_entity_poly.entity_id
_entity_poly.type
_entity_poly.pdbx_seq_one_letter_code
_entity_poly.pdbx_strand_id
1 'polypeptide(L)'
;MLYAHFLSVVQMLVYAGAIMVLFVFVIMILNRPEDEPVAPSGRAGQAIGGVAIAYLVYRLIMLLVNVKPPATAGDAPAQVSLPTYPGALVAGERVDWGSTKAVGMDLFGPGLFPFEAISILLLVAVVGAIAIARPLKGDGADGQGEVDEPRASDNQGDGEVGRSQSKGGVA
;
A
#
# COMPACT_ATOMS: atom_id res chain seq x y z
N MET A 1 -26.68 -9.23 -13.55
CA MET A 1 -26.40 -7.85 -13.14
C MET A 1 -27.00 -7.66 -11.75
N LEU A 2 -26.18 -7.70 -10.68
CA LEU A 2 -26.66 -7.32 -9.36
C LEU A 2 -27.11 -5.85 -9.46
N TYR A 3 -28.34 -5.55 -9.06
CA TYR A 3 -29.01 -4.26 -9.18
C TYR A 3 -28.35 -3.18 -8.28
N ALA A 4 -27.07 -2.85 -8.51
CA ALA A 4 -26.24 -2.00 -7.63
C ALA A 4 -25.44 -0.97 -8.45
N HIS A 5 -26.16 -0.05 -9.10
CA HIS A 5 -25.57 0.95 -9.99
C HIS A 5 -24.64 1.91 -9.24
N PHE A 6 -25.02 2.37 -8.05
CA PHE A 6 -24.20 3.24 -7.23
C PHE A 6 -22.82 2.63 -6.89
N LEU A 7 -22.81 1.40 -6.36
CA LEU A 7 -21.59 0.68 -6.01
C LEU A 7 -20.66 0.44 -7.21
N SER A 8 -21.23 0.21 -8.39
CA SER A 8 -20.45 0.01 -9.62
C SER A 8 -19.64 1.26 -9.98
N VAL A 9 -20.26 2.45 -9.87
CA VAL A 9 -19.58 3.73 -10.13
C VAL A 9 -18.53 4.00 -9.06
N VAL A 10 -18.86 3.78 -7.78
CA VAL A 10 -17.90 3.95 -6.67
C VAL A 10 -16.69 3.02 -6.82
N GLN A 11 -16.89 1.78 -7.25
CA GLN A 11 -15.81 0.83 -7.52
C GLN A 11 -14.85 1.36 -8.60
N MET A 12 -15.37 1.91 -9.69
CA MET A 12 -14.54 2.47 -10.74
C MET A 12 -13.79 3.72 -10.24
N LEU A 13 -14.43 4.61 -9.49
CA LEU A 13 -13.81 5.85 -9.02
C LEU A 13 -12.78 5.63 -7.90
N VAL A 14 -13.12 4.84 -6.89
CA VAL A 14 -12.28 4.67 -5.70
C VAL A 14 -11.24 3.58 -5.91
N TYR A 15 -11.67 2.38 -6.30
CA TYR A 15 -10.74 1.25 -6.43
C TYR A 15 -9.87 1.41 -7.69
N ALA A 16 -10.49 1.47 -8.86
CA ALA A 16 -9.73 1.59 -10.10
C ALA A 16 -9.11 2.99 -10.29
N GLY A 17 -9.80 4.05 -9.86
CA GLY A 17 -9.36 5.43 -10.08
C GLY A 17 -8.32 5.94 -9.07
N ALA A 18 -8.52 5.73 -7.77
CA ALA A 18 -7.63 6.29 -6.75
C ALA A 18 -6.59 5.28 -6.26
N ILE A 19 -7.04 4.10 -5.82
CA ILE A 19 -6.16 3.11 -5.18
C ILE A 19 -5.19 2.51 -6.19
N MET A 20 -5.69 1.98 -7.31
CA MET A 20 -4.83 1.36 -8.33
C MET A 20 -3.83 2.35 -8.92
N VAL A 21 -4.24 3.60 -9.18
CA VAL A 21 -3.33 4.64 -9.72
C VAL A 21 -2.22 4.98 -8.73
N LEU A 22 -2.54 5.11 -7.43
CA LEU A 22 -1.52 5.29 -6.39
C LEU A 22 -0.53 4.12 -6.37
N PHE A 23 -1.01 2.88 -6.43
CA PHE A 23 -0.13 1.71 -6.45
C PHE A 23 0.77 1.69 -7.70
N VAL A 24 0.21 1.92 -8.89
CA VAL A 24 0.98 1.98 -10.14
C VAL A 24 2.05 3.07 -10.07
N PHE A 25 1.71 4.24 -9.53
CA PHE A 25 2.67 5.32 -9.32
C PHE A 25 3.81 4.91 -8.36
N VAL A 26 3.47 4.26 -7.24
CA VAL A 26 4.45 3.79 -6.25
C VAL A 26 5.38 2.73 -6.83
N ILE A 27 4.85 1.70 -7.53
CA ILE A 27 5.70 0.64 -8.12
C ILE A 27 6.54 1.18 -9.27
N MET A 28 6.04 2.17 -10.02
CA MET A 28 6.80 2.82 -11.09
C MET A 28 7.99 3.59 -10.51
N ILE A 29 7.79 4.29 -9.39
CA ILE A 29 8.89 4.98 -8.69
C ILE A 29 9.85 3.96 -8.04
N LEU A 30 9.31 2.88 -7.47
CA LEU A 30 10.09 1.85 -6.79
C LEU A 30 10.65 0.79 -7.73
N ASN A 31 10.79 1.10 -9.03
CA ASN A 31 11.26 0.19 -10.06
C ASN A 31 12.67 -0.33 -9.72
N ARG A 32 12.73 -1.48 -9.04
CA ARG A 32 13.96 -2.17 -8.65
C ARG A 32 14.22 -3.30 -9.65
N PRO A 33 15.42 -3.37 -10.27
CA PRO A 33 15.79 -4.51 -11.08
C PRO A 33 15.80 -5.78 -10.21
N GLU A 34 15.19 -6.83 -10.75
CA GLU A 34 14.93 -8.09 -10.05
C GLU A 34 16.25 -8.78 -9.68
N ASP A 35 16.48 -9.01 -8.39
CA ASP A 35 17.48 -9.97 -7.94
C ASP A 35 16.96 -11.38 -8.25
N GLU A 36 17.84 -12.26 -8.74
CA GLU A 36 17.51 -13.59 -9.23
C GLU A 36 16.54 -14.34 -8.30
N PRO A 37 15.55 -15.07 -8.85
CA PRO A 37 14.58 -15.78 -8.05
C PRO A 37 15.31 -16.79 -7.15
N VAL A 38 15.26 -16.53 -5.84
CA VAL A 38 15.64 -17.50 -4.80
C VAL A 38 14.59 -18.61 -4.84
N ALA A 39 14.75 -19.50 -5.81
CA ALA A 39 13.90 -20.66 -5.97
C ALA A 39 14.12 -21.57 -4.75
N PRO A 40 13.05 -22.01 -4.06
CA PRO A 40 13.19 -23.06 -3.05
C PRO A 40 13.73 -24.30 -3.75
N SER A 41 15.00 -24.60 -3.49
CA SER A 41 15.77 -25.62 -4.17
C SER A 41 15.22 -27.01 -3.85
N GLY A 42 14.36 -27.52 -4.73
CA GLY A 42 13.92 -28.92 -4.73
C GLY A 42 12.53 -29.11 -5.33
N ARG A 43 12.42 -29.96 -6.38
CA ARG A 43 11.14 -30.34 -7.02
C ARG A 43 10.12 -30.90 -6.01
N ALA A 44 10.61 -31.53 -4.93
CA ALA A 44 9.80 -32.04 -3.83
C ALA A 44 9.19 -30.92 -2.96
N GLY A 45 9.94 -29.85 -2.67
CA GLY A 45 9.45 -28.71 -1.88
C GLY A 45 8.37 -27.92 -2.63
N GLN A 46 8.53 -27.75 -3.94
CA GLN A 46 7.51 -27.12 -4.80
C GLN A 46 6.25 -27.98 -4.93
N ALA A 47 6.39 -29.31 -5.00
CA ALA A 47 5.24 -30.22 -5.03
C ALA A 47 4.45 -30.21 -3.71
N ILE A 48 5.13 -30.20 -2.56
CA ILE A 48 4.49 -30.12 -1.24
C ILE A 48 3.77 -28.77 -1.08
N GLY A 49 4.41 -27.67 -1.47
CA GLY A 49 3.80 -26.34 -1.46
C GLY A 49 2.56 -26.26 -2.36
N GLY A 50 2.65 -26.79 -3.57
CA GLY A 50 1.52 -26.84 -4.51
C GLY A 50 0.34 -27.66 -3.96
N VAL A 51 0.60 -28.83 -3.38
CA VAL A 51 -0.43 -29.68 -2.77
C VAL A 51 -1.05 -29.00 -1.54
N ALA A 52 -0.26 -28.33 -0.70
CA ALA A 52 -0.76 -27.60 0.46
C ALA A 52 -1.68 -26.44 0.06
N ILE A 53 -1.30 -25.68 -0.98
CA ILE A 53 -2.13 -24.60 -1.53
C ILE A 53 -3.42 -25.19 -2.13
N ALA A 54 -3.33 -26.25 -2.93
CA ALA A 54 -4.50 -26.90 -3.51
C ALA A 54 -5.45 -27.45 -2.43
N TYR A 55 -4.91 -28.02 -1.36
CA TYR A 55 -5.70 -28.48 -0.21
C TYR A 55 -6.37 -27.31 0.52
N LEU A 56 -5.67 -26.20 0.76
CA LEU A 56 -6.26 -25.01 1.36
C LEU A 56 -7.39 -24.43 0.50
N VAL A 57 -7.19 -24.36 -0.82
CA VAL A 57 -8.22 -23.91 -1.78
C VAL A 57 -9.41 -24.86 -1.75
N TYR A 58 -9.19 -26.16 -1.80
CA TYR A 58 -10.24 -27.17 -1.69
C TYR A 58 -11.01 -27.04 -0.36
N ARG A 59 -10.30 -26.90 0.76
CA ARG A 59 -10.89 -26.70 2.09
C ARG A 59 -11.70 -25.42 2.17
N LEU A 60 -11.22 -24.34 1.57
CA LEU A 60 -11.94 -23.07 1.52
C LEU A 60 -13.22 -23.20 0.69
N ILE A 61 -13.16 -23.82 -0.49
CA ILE A 61 -14.33 -24.07 -1.34
C ILE A 61 -15.35 -24.96 -0.62
N MET A 62 -14.89 -26.07 -0.03
CA MET A 62 -15.76 -26.96 0.72
C MET A 62 -16.33 -26.30 1.96
N LEU A 63 -15.59 -25.41 2.63
CA LEU A 63 -16.13 -24.59 3.71
C LEU A 63 -17.27 -23.73 3.17
N LEU A 64 -17.05 -22.98 2.08
CA LEU A 64 -18.05 -22.09 1.49
C LEU A 64 -19.31 -22.81 1.01
N VAL A 65 -19.19 -24.03 0.46
CA VAL A 65 -20.33 -24.82 -0.02
C VAL A 65 -21.06 -25.54 1.13
N ASN A 66 -20.34 -25.98 2.16
CA ASN A 66 -20.91 -26.71 3.30
C ASN A 66 -21.23 -25.80 4.50
N VAL A 67 -21.13 -24.47 4.35
CA VAL A 67 -21.74 -23.55 5.32
C VAL A 67 -23.25 -23.77 5.23
N LYS A 68 -23.77 -24.60 6.13
CA LYS A 68 -25.20 -24.63 6.39
C LYS A 68 -25.53 -23.22 6.88
N PRO A 69 -26.40 -22.46 6.18
CA PRO A 69 -26.81 -21.15 6.66
C PRO A 69 -27.27 -21.35 8.11
N PRO A 70 -26.87 -20.48 9.06
CA PRO A 70 -27.27 -20.62 10.45
C PRO A 70 -28.77 -20.86 10.44
N ALA A 71 -29.18 -22.00 10.99
CA ALA A 71 -30.56 -22.42 10.99
C ALA A 71 -31.39 -21.20 11.37
N THR A 72 -32.22 -20.73 10.45
CA THR A 72 -33.34 -19.85 10.77
C THR A 72 -33.96 -20.46 12.02
N ALA A 73 -34.01 -19.69 13.11
CA ALA A 73 -34.56 -20.11 14.40
C ALA A 73 -35.90 -20.83 14.20
N GLY A 74 -35.85 -22.16 14.07
CA GLY A 74 -36.96 -22.99 13.61
C GLY A 74 -37.21 -24.22 14.49
N ASP A 75 -36.27 -24.53 15.41
CA ASP A 75 -36.47 -25.55 16.44
C ASP A 75 -36.70 -24.93 17.84
N ALA A 76 -37.07 -23.64 17.90
CA ALA A 76 -37.56 -23.00 19.12
C ALA A 76 -39.05 -22.63 18.96
N PRO A 77 -39.97 -23.13 19.82
CA PRO A 77 -41.37 -22.72 19.82
C PRO A 77 -41.48 -21.37 20.52
N ALA A 78 -41.11 -20.32 19.80
CA ALA A 78 -41.51 -18.95 20.07
C ALA A 78 -41.15 -18.20 18.80
N GLN A 79 -42.17 -17.98 17.97
CA GLN A 79 -42.17 -17.03 16.85
C GLN A 79 -41.18 -15.88 17.07
N VAL A 80 -39.96 -16.08 16.56
CA VAL A 80 -38.95 -15.05 16.43
C VAL A 80 -39.51 -14.15 15.34
N SER A 81 -40.15 -13.06 15.78
CA SER A 81 -40.40 -11.92 14.90
C SER A 81 -39.04 -11.43 14.42
N LEU A 82 -38.64 -11.93 13.25
CA LEU A 82 -37.55 -11.37 12.49
C LEU A 82 -37.85 -9.87 12.36
N PRO A 83 -36.96 -8.95 12.76
CA PRO A 83 -37.15 -7.55 12.41
C PRO A 83 -37.33 -7.52 10.91
N THR A 84 -38.53 -7.10 10.49
CA THR A 84 -38.84 -6.87 9.09
C THR A 84 -37.89 -5.80 8.62
N TYR A 85 -36.83 -6.21 7.94
CA TYR A 85 -35.99 -5.30 7.19
C TYR A 85 -36.90 -4.59 6.17
N PRO A 86 -36.83 -3.26 6.03
CA PRO A 86 -37.58 -2.55 5.01
C PRO A 86 -37.07 -3.04 3.66
N GLY A 87 -37.80 -3.99 3.05
CA GLY A 87 -37.18 -4.92 2.11
C GLY A 87 -37.88 -6.25 1.88
N ALA A 88 -38.65 -6.74 2.86
CA ALA A 88 -39.64 -7.77 2.60
C ALA A 88 -40.76 -7.17 1.75
N LEU A 89 -41.17 -7.86 0.66
CA LEU A 89 -42.27 -7.43 -0.19
C LEU A 89 -43.54 -7.19 0.64
N VAL A 90 -43.80 -5.94 1.00
CA VAL A 90 -45.13 -5.48 1.38
C VAL A 90 -45.71 -4.85 0.12
N ALA A 91 -46.74 -5.47 -0.44
CA ALA A 91 -47.60 -4.90 -1.48
C ALA A 91 -46.93 -4.49 -2.82
N GLY A 92 -45.95 -5.26 -3.32
CA GLY A 92 -45.55 -5.17 -4.75
C GLY A 92 -44.69 -3.95 -5.15
N GLU A 93 -44.11 -3.23 -4.19
CA GLU A 93 -43.20 -2.12 -4.48
C GLU A 93 -41.75 -2.64 -4.67
N ARG A 94 -41.10 -2.25 -5.79
CA ARG A 94 -39.69 -2.60 -6.06
C ARG A 94 -38.82 -1.87 -5.06
N VAL A 95 -38.23 -2.59 -4.12
CA VAL A 95 -37.26 -2.03 -3.18
C VAL A 95 -35.98 -1.68 -3.95
N ASP A 96 -35.63 -0.39 -3.94
CA ASP A 96 -34.59 0.23 -4.76
C ASP A 96 -33.20 0.20 -4.07
N TRP A 97 -32.71 -1.01 -3.76
CA TRP A 97 -31.44 -1.24 -3.03
C TRP A 97 -30.18 -0.74 -3.77
N GLY A 98 -30.31 -0.41 -5.06
CA GLY A 98 -29.20 0.00 -5.91
C GLY A 98 -29.07 1.51 -6.11
N SER A 99 -30.03 2.26 -5.60
CA SER A 99 -30.11 3.70 -5.76
C SER A 99 -29.26 4.45 -4.73
N THR A 100 -28.71 5.58 -5.16
CA THR A 100 -27.96 6.52 -4.31
C THR A 100 -28.75 6.93 -3.07
N LYS A 101 -30.08 7.10 -3.22
CA LYS A 101 -30.95 7.50 -2.12
C LYS A 101 -31.04 6.42 -1.05
N ALA A 102 -31.25 5.16 -1.45
CA ALA A 102 -31.36 4.04 -0.52
C ALA A 102 -30.05 3.82 0.25
N VAL A 103 -28.92 3.82 -0.46
CA VAL A 103 -27.60 3.69 0.16
C VAL A 103 -27.28 4.85 1.10
N GLY A 104 -27.66 6.08 0.73
CA GLY A 104 -27.50 7.25 1.59
C GLY A 104 -28.34 7.15 2.88
N MET A 105 -29.57 6.67 2.79
CA MET A 105 -30.43 6.48 3.96
C MET A 105 -29.88 5.41 4.91
N ASP A 106 -29.33 4.32 4.37
CA ASP A 106 -28.71 3.28 5.19
C ASP A 106 -27.38 3.74 5.81
N LEU A 107 -26.55 4.49 5.07
CA LEU A 107 -25.25 4.97 5.55
C LEU A 107 -25.37 6.07 6.61
N PHE A 108 -26.30 7.01 6.44
CA PHE A 108 -26.49 8.14 7.36
C PHE A 108 -27.58 7.90 8.42
N GLY A 109 -28.35 6.82 8.30
CA GLY A 109 -29.30 6.37 9.31
C GLY A 109 -28.67 5.28 10.20
N PRO A 110 -29.00 3.99 9.99
CA PRO A 110 -28.44 2.89 10.79
C PRO A 110 -26.91 2.81 10.75
N GLY A 111 -26.29 3.17 9.63
CA GLY A 111 -24.85 3.13 9.39
C GLY A 111 -24.08 4.37 9.88
N LEU A 112 -24.72 5.28 10.63
CA LEU A 112 -24.09 6.53 11.04
C LEU A 112 -22.81 6.30 11.87
N PHE A 113 -22.87 5.39 12.84
CA PHE A 113 -21.72 5.04 13.68
C PHE A 113 -20.53 4.46 12.87
N PRO A 114 -20.71 3.44 12.01
CA PRO A 114 -19.61 2.97 11.18
C PRO A 114 -19.10 4.03 10.18
N PHE A 115 -19.97 4.88 9.64
CA PHE A 115 -19.54 6.01 8.79
C PHE A 115 -18.62 6.97 9.56
N GLU A 116 -18.99 7.33 10.79
CA GLU A 116 -18.18 8.18 11.67
C GLU A 116 -16.82 7.54 11.97
N ALA A 117 -16.79 6.26 12.34
CA ALA A 117 -15.55 5.53 12.60
C ALA A 117 -14.61 5.51 11.38
N ILE A 118 -15.17 5.33 10.17
CA ILE A 118 -14.38 5.37 8.92
C ILE A 118 -13.85 6.79 8.67
N SER A 119 -14.61 7.84 8.96
CA SER A 119 -14.14 9.22 8.78
C SER A 119 -12.93 9.54 9.68
N ILE A 120 -12.96 9.08 10.94
CA ILE A 120 -11.83 9.20 11.87
C ILE A 120 -10.65 8.35 11.39
N LEU A 121 -10.92 7.12 10.92
CA LEU A 121 -9.88 6.25 10.36
C LEU A 121 -9.17 6.91 9.16
N LEU A 122 -9.92 7.55 8.25
CA LEU A 122 -9.36 8.27 7.11
C LEU A 122 -8.54 9.49 7.55
N LEU A 123 -9.02 10.25 8.54
CA LEU A 123 -8.27 11.36 9.12
C LEU A 123 -6.93 10.88 9.70
N VAL A 124 -6.97 9.82 10.52
CA VAL A 124 -5.78 9.21 11.11
C VAL A 124 -4.82 8.69 10.04
N ALA A 125 -5.33 8.08 8.96
CA ALA A 125 -4.52 7.62 7.84
C ALA A 125 -3.76 8.76 7.15
N VAL A 126 -4.42 9.91 6.91
CA VAL A 126 -3.77 11.08 6.30
C VAL A 126 -2.70 11.66 7.24
N VAL A 127 -3.01 11.82 8.53
CA VAL A 127 -2.04 12.28 9.52
C VAL A 127 -0.85 11.32 9.60
N GLY A 128 -1.09 10.01 9.61
CA GLY A 128 -0.06 8.97 9.62
C GLY A 128 0.83 9.03 8.38
N ALA A 129 0.25 9.17 7.18
CA ALA A 129 1.01 9.31 5.95
C ALA A 129 1.90 10.57 5.95
N ILE A 130 1.38 11.71 6.41
CA ILE A 130 2.15 12.96 6.52
C ILE A 130 3.27 12.83 7.56
N ALA A 131 3.00 12.20 8.71
CA ALA A 131 4.00 12.00 9.75
C ALA A 131 5.19 11.15 9.26
N ILE A 132 4.91 10.10 8.47
CA ILE A 132 5.94 9.24 7.87
C ILE A 132 6.70 9.96 6.75
N ALA A 133 6.02 10.78 5.96
CA ALA A 133 6.64 11.49 4.83
C ALA A 133 7.57 12.64 5.27
N ARG A 134 7.57 13.04 6.55
CA ARG A 134 8.42 14.12 7.05
C ARG A 134 9.87 13.63 7.22
N PRO A 135 10.84 14.20 6.49
CA PRO A 135 12.25 13.92 6.76
C PRO A 135 12.64 14.49 8.12
N LEU A 136 13.32 13.69 8.94
CA LEU A 136 13.89 14.13 10.21
C LEU A 136 14.96 15.19 9.91
N LYS A 137 14.72 16.42 10.36
CA LYS A 137 15.69 17.51 10.29
C LYS A 137 16.86 17.14 11.20
N GLY A 138 18.02 16.87 10.59
CA GLY A 138 19.26 16.69 11.32
C GLY A 138 19.59 17.97 12.06
N ASP A 139 19.46 17.95 13.38
CA ASP A 139 19.98 18.99 14.26
C ASP A 139 21.51 18.94 14.24
N GLY A 140 22.12 20.07 13.89
CA GLY A 140 23.42 20.51 14.39
C GLY A 140 24.60 19.54 14.27
N ALA A 141 25.25 19.52 13.11
CA ALA A 141 26.69 19.37 13.04
C ALA A 141 27.37 20.76 12.97
N ASP A 142 26.86 21.71 13.77
CA ASP A 142 27.57 22.95 14.10
C ASP A 142 28.36 22.66 15.37
N GLY A 143 29.57 22.14 15.20
CA GLY A 143 30.39 21.74 16.34
C GLY A 143 31.71 21.08 15.99
N GLN A 144 32.68 21.93 15.63
CA GLN A 144 34.11 21.81 15.97
C GLN A 144 35.02 20.95 15.09
N GLY A 145 36.12 21.60 14.69
CA GLY A 145 37.20 21.12 13.84
C GLY A 145 37.53 22.22 12.81
N GLU A 146 37.92 23.43 13.23
CA GLU A 146 39.26 23.73 13.73
C GLU A 146 40.32 22.82 13.08
N VAL A 147 40.72 23.13 11.85
CA VAL A 147 42.03 22.71 11.33
C VAL A 147 42.67 23.95 10.71
N ASP A 148 43.63 24.47 11.47
CA ASP A 148 44.64 25.44 11.10
C ASP A 148 45.11 25.30 9.65
N GLU A 149 45.14 26.45 8.96
CA GLU A 149 45.94 26.68 7.77
C GLU A 149 47.45 26.56 8.09
N PRO A 150 48.22 25.72 7.38
CA PRO A 150 49.64 25.97 7.19
C PRO A 150 49.80 26.90 5.99
N ARG A 151 50.15 28.14 6.31
CA ARG A 151 50.62 29.19 5.41
C ARG A 151 51.57 28.64 4.36
N ALA A 152 51.31 29.01 3.11
CA ALA A 152 52.23 28.88 1.99
C ALA A 152 53.62 29.41 2.40
N SER A 153 54.63 28.54 2.37
CA SER A 153 56.02 28.97 2.46
C SER A 153 56.39 29.61 1.12
N ASP A 154 56.22 30.92 1.10
CA ASP A 154 56.96 31.83 0.25
C ASP A 154 58.45 31.62 0.54
N ASN A 155 59.20 31.05 -0.42
CA ASN A 155 60.66 31.12 -0.40
C ASN A 155 61.19 31.02 -1.84
N GLN A 156 61.46 32.21 -2.40
CA GLN A 156 62.76 32.58 -2.99
C GLN A 156 63.40 31.52 -3.92
N GLY A 157 63.45 31.69 -5.25
CA GLY A 157 63.89 32.91 -5.91
C GLY A 157 65.42 33.07 -5.82
N ASP A 158 66.19 32.04 -6.18
CA ASP A 158 67.64 32.15 -6.38
C ASP A 158 68.02 31.60 -7.75
N GLY A 159 68.56 32.49 -8.57
CA GLY A 159 69.08 32.18 -9.89
C GLY A 159 70.45 31.55 -9.81
N GLU A 160 70.66 30.51 -10.61
CA GLU A 160 72.00 30.11 -11.04
C GLU A 160 72.04 30.06 -12.57
N VAL A 161 72.51 31.17 -13.11
CA VAL A 161 73.08 31.29 -14.44
C VAL A 161 74.47 30.66 -14.40
N GLY A 162 74.75 29.74 -15.32
CA GLY A 162 76.09 29.53 -15.83
C GLY A 162 76.71 28.16 -15.60
N ARG A 163 76.84 27.40 -16.70
CA ARG A 163 78.00 26.60 -17.15
C ARG A 163 77.53 25.79 -18.35
N SER A 164 77.79 26.22 -19.59
CA SER A 164 79.04 25.97 -20.32
C SER A 164 79.54 24.52 -20.18
N GLN A 165 79.04 23.64 -21.04
CA GLN A 165 79.71 22.44 -21.59
C GLN A 165 79.12 22.27 -23.00
N SER A 166 79.79 22.58 -24.11
CA SER A 166 81.12 22.20 -24.61
C SER A 166 81.29 20.69 -24.80
N LYS A 167 81.33 20.31 -26.09
CA LYS A 167 81.75 19.03 -26.69
C LYS A 167 80.75 17.87 -26.53
N GLY A 168 80.40 17.10 -27.57
CA GLY A 168 80.88 17.03 -28.95
C GLY A 168 80.57 15.64 -29.52
N GLY A 169 80.65 15.51 -30.86
CA GLY A 169 80.85 14.23 -31.57
C GLY A 169 79.58 13.37 -31.72
N VAL A 170 78.95 13.28 -32.89
CA VAL A 170 79.34 12.48 -34.08
C VAL A 170 79.32 10.97 -33.79
N ALA A 171 78.22 10.31 -34.20
CA ALA A 171 78.17 9.19 -35.14
C ALA A 171 76.79 8.53 -35.07
#